data_AF-A0A2J7QJF1-F1
#
_entry.id   AF-A0A2J7QJF1-F1
#
_cell.length_a   1.000
_cell.length_b   1.000
_cell.length_c   1.000
_cell.angle_alpha   90.00
_cell.angle_beta   90.00
_cell.angle_gamma   90.00
#
_symmetry.space_group_name_H-M   'P 1'
#
loop_
_entity.id
_entity.type
_entity.pdbx_description
1 polymer ?
#
loop_
_entity_poly.entity_id
_entity_poly.type
_entity_poly.pdbx_seq_one_letter_code
_entity_poly.pdbx_strand_id
1 'polypeptide(L)'
;MITLVLTRRNVPPKPRHEGNIESSSSRAEVAEKVASWSPVDKSNAWELSGQFEGDIMLYENADIKNALQDDNARWPKAVVPYFIEKADFSEEDLDVINKAFEEYHTKTCVKFRPYKEDDEDFITIQGKQSGCWSFVGRRGGGQVVNLQNPGCVHLGIAVHELLHALGFYHQQSAYERDDFVKINWNNIKLGNN
;
A
#
# COMPACT_ATOMS: atom_id res chain seq x y z
N MET A 1 -25.60 2.72 -40.18
CA MET A 1 -24.27 2.60 -39.53
C MET A 1 -24.46 2.82 -38.04
N ILE A 2 -24.42 1.76 -37.24
CA ILE A 2 -24.42 1.87 -35.78
C ILE A 2 -22.96 2.10 -35.40
N THR A 3 -22.63 3.32 -35.00
CA THR A 3 -21.33 3.65 -34.43
C THR A 3 -21.23 2.97 -33.08
N LEU A 4 -20.54 1.83 -33.02
CA LEU A 4 -20.08 1.25 -31.76
C LEU A 4 -19.11 2.27 -31.13
N VAL A 5 -19.61 3.09 -30.21
CA VAL A 5 -18.74 3.76 -29.25
C VAL A 5 -18.20 2.65 -28.37
N LEU A 6 -17.06 2.09 -28.76
CA LEU A 6 -16.23 1.31 -27.85
C LEU A 6 -15.87 2.26 -26.73
N THR A 7 -16.59 2.21 -25.61
CA THR A 7 -16.16 2.84 -24.36
C THR A 7 -14.80 2.24 -24.06
N ARG A 8 -13.73 2.99 -24.36
CA ARG A 8 -12.38 2.61 -23.92
C ARG A 8 -12.49 2.40 -22.43
N ARG A 9 -12.23 1.18 -21.98
CA ARG A 9 -12.22 0.91 -20.54
C ARG A 9 -11.07 1.75 -19.99
N ASN A 10 -11.33 2.58 -18.98
CA ASN A 10 -10.29 3.30 -18.22
C ASN A 10 -9.49 2.29 -17.38
N VAL A 11 -8.82 1.37 -18.06
CA VAL A 11 -7.94 0.37 -17.49
C VAL A 11 -6.53 0.86 -17.79
N PRO A 12 -5.72 1.13 -16.76
CA PRO A 12 -4.36 1.58 -16.96
C PRO A 12 -3.51 0.47 -17.60
N PRO A 13 -2.33 0.82 -18.15
CA PRO A 13 -1.31 -0.19 -18.43
C PRO A 13 -0.90 -0.92 -17.15
N LYS A 14 -0.25 -2.07 -17.30
CA LYS A 14 0.33 -2.80 -16.16
C LYS A 14 1.23 -1.85 -15.34
N PRO A 15 1.12 -1.84 -14.00
CA PRO A 15 1.99 -1.04 -13.16
C PRO A 15 3.47 -1.33 -13.46
N ARG A 16 4.29 -0.28 -13.49
CA ARG A 16 5.74 -0.40 -13.61
C ARG A 16 6.36 -1.02 -12.35
N HIS A 17 5.76 -0.74 -11.19
CA HIS A 17 6.21 -1.19 -9.89
C HIS A 17 5.20 -2.14 -9.25
N GLU A 18 5.44 -3.44 -9.40
CA GLU A 18 4.53 -4.51 -8.96
C GLU A 18 4.95 -5.17 -7.64
N GLY A 19 6.09 -4.76 -7.08
CA GLY A 19 6.69 -5.39 -5.91
C GLY A 19 7.61 -6.57 -6.27
N ASN A 20 8.67 -6.76 -5.48
CA ASN A 20 9.59 -7.90 -5.60
C ASN A 20 9.34 -8.82 -4.39
N ILE A 21 8.43 -9.78 -4.55
CA ILE A 21 8.05 -10.67 -3.45
C ILE A 21 8.92 -11.92 -3.50
N GLU A 22 9.34 -12.39 -2.33
CA GLU A 22 10.13 -13.60 -2.11
C GLU A 22 9.59 -14.88 -2.77
N SER A 23 10.31 -16.00 -2.56
CA SER A 23 9.99 -17.34 -3.05
C SER A 23 8.52 -17.76 -2.89
N SER A 24 8.03 -18.67 -3.75
CA SER A 24 6.64 -19.15 -3.69
C SER A 24 6.24 -19.78 -2.35
N SER A 25 7.17 -20.40 -1.62
CA SER A 25 6.93 -20.96 -0.30
C SER A 25 6.70 -19.89 0.76
N SER A 26 7.48 -18.80 0.75
CA SER A 26 7.25 -17.70 1.70
C SER A 26 5.97 -16.93 1.39
N ARG A 27 5.55 -16.84 0.11
CA ARG A 27 4.25 -16.25 -0.26
C ARG A 27 3.05 -17.00 0.30
N ALA A 28 3.06 -18.34 0.27
CA ALA A 28 1.98 -19.14 0.81
C ALA A 28 1.87 -18.98 2.33
N GLU A 29 3.02 -18.97 3.01
CA GLU A 29 3.08 -18.78 4.46
C GLU A 29 2.59 -17.38 4.89
N VAL A 30 3.01 -16.32 4.18
CA VAL A 30 2.52 -14.96 4.42
C VAL A 30 1.01 -14.89 4.19
N ALA A 31 0.53 -15.47 3.08
CA ALA A 31 -0.89 -15.45 2.76
C ALA A 31 -1.75 -16.11 3.83
N GLU A 32 -1.32 -17.28 4.32
CA GLU A 32 -2.00 -18.01 5.39
C GLU A 32 -1.99 -17.23 6.72
N LYS A 33 -0.84 -16.66 7.11
CA LYS A 33 -0.72 -15.84 8.33
C LYS A 33 -1.62 -14.62 8.31
N VAL A 34 -1.66 -13.89 7.18
CA VAL A 34 -2.51 -12.70 7.03
C VAL A 34 -4.00 -13.08 6.97
N ALA A 35 -4.35 -14.18 6.30
CA ALA A 35 -5.73 -14.64 6.20
C ALA A 35 -6.29 -15.18 7.54
N SER A 36 -5.41 -15.68 8.41
CA SER A 36 -5.77 -16.20 9.74
C SER A 36 -5.70 -15.16 10.86
N TRP A 37 -5.24 -13.94 10.55
CA TRP A 37 -5.12 -12.86 11.53
C TRP A 37 -6.49 -12.44 12.07
N SER A 38 -6.50 -12.05 13.34
CA SER A 38 -7.65 -11.50 14.05
C SER A 38 -7.26 -10.32 14.94
N PRO A 39 -8.21 -9.44 15.30
CA PRO A 39 -7.92 -8.30 16.19
C PRO A 39 -7.43 -8.66 17.61
N VAL A 40 -7.49 -9.94 18.01
CA VAL A 40 -6.99 -10.40 19.31
C VAL A 40 -5.53 -10.88 19.25
N ASP A 41 -4.97 -11.01 18.05
CA ASP A 41 -3.57 -11.37 17.87
C ASP A 41 -2.64 -10.25 18.33
N LYS A 42 -1.46 -10.63 18.82
CA LYS A 42 -0.47 -9.67 19.33
C LYS A 42 0.24 -8.89 18.22
N SER A 43 0.32 -9.46 17.02
CA SER A 43 0.91 -8.84 15.84
C SER A 43 -0.15 -8.17 15.00
N ASN A 44 0.20 -7.10 14.30
CA ASN A 44 -0.70 -6.48 13.33
C ASN A 44 -0.64 -7.22 11.99
N ALA A 45 -1.73 -7.24 11.23
CA ALA A 45 -1.80 -7.95 9.95
C ALA A 45 -0.75 -7.43 8.94
N TRP A 46 -0.50 -6.12 8.90
CA TRP A 46 0.45 -5.48 7.99
C TRP A 46 1.91 -5.87 8.29
N GLU A 47 2.26 -6.14 9.55
CA GLU A 47 3.60 -6.60 9.94
C GLU A 47 3.96 -8.00 9.44
N LEU A 48 2.98 -8.75 8.91
CA LEU A 48 3.14 -10.14 8.49
C LEU A 48 3.57 -10.28 7.01
N SER A 49 3.68 -9.17 6.26
CA SER A 49 3.93 -9.20 4.81
C SER A 49 5.36 -9.58 4.42
N GLY A 50 6.28 -9.61 5.39
CA GLY A 50 7.68 -9.99 5.18
C GLY A 50 8.50 -8.96 4.41
N GLN A 51 8.01 -7.71 4.34
CA GLN A 51 8.68 -6.61 3.65
C GLN A 51 9.54 -5.79 4.62
N PHE A 52 10.21 -4.74 4.12
CA PHE A 52 10.98 -3.85 4.99
C PHE A 52 10.06 -3.24 6.06
N GLU A 53 10.50 -3.25 7.32
CA GLU A 53 9.68 -2.87 8.48
C GLU A 53 8.30 -3.56 8.59
N GLY A 54 8.08 -4.66 7.86
CA GLY A 54 6.82 -5.42 7.85
C GLY A 54 6.13 -5.39 6.49
N ASP A 55 5.88 -4.19 5.94
CA ASP A 55 4.94 -3.89 4.85
C ASP A 55 5.46 -2.88 3.80
N ILE A 56 6.70 -2.38 3.92
CA ILE A 56 7.24 -1.41 2.96
C ILE A 56 7.99 -2.11 1.82
N MET A 57 7.50 -1.91 0.59
CA MET A 57 8.24 -2.27 -0.61
C MET A 57 9.35 -1.26 -0.88
N LEU A 58 10.60 -1.68 -0.67
CA LEU A 58 11.76 -0.86 -1.00
C LEU A 58 11.97 -0.75 -2.51
N TYR A 59 12.51 0.38 -2.91
CA TYR A 59 13.06 0.62 -4.25
C TYR A 59 14.55 0.88 -4.14
N GLU A 60 15.31 0.61 -5.20
CA GLU A 60 16.76 0.79 -5.25
C GLU A 60 17.18 2.19 -4.75
N ASN A 61 18.19 2.23 -3.86
CA ASN A 61 18.79 3.45 -3.30
C ASN A 61 17.84 4.34 -2.45
N ALA A 62 16.82 3.77 -1.80
CA ALA A 62 15.99 4.52 -0.85
C ALA A 62 16.80 5.04 0.36
N ASP A 63 16.80 6.36 0.58
CA ASP A 63 17.23 6.98 1.85
C ASP A 63 16.06 6.91 2.84
N ILE A 64 16.23 6.11 3.90
CA ILE A 64 15.13 5.70 4.78
C ILE A 64 15.06 6.66 5.98
N LYS A 65 14.01 7.50 6.00
CA LYS A 65 13.63 8.39 7.11
C LYS A 65 12.11 8.32 7.29
N ASN A 66 11.58 8.71 8.46
CA ASN A 66 10.13 8.68 8.77
C ASN A 66 9.20 9.34 7.72
N ALA A 67 9.68 10.37 7.02
CA ALA A 67 9.00 10.92 5.86
C ALA A 67 10.01 11.11 4.72
N LEU A 68 9.58 10.76 3.50
CA LEU A 68 10.41 10.89 2.31
C LEU A 68 10.63 12.38 2.00
N GLN A 69 11.89 12.80 2.03
CA GLN A 69 12.28 14.21 1.82
C GLN A 69 12.42 14.58 0.35
N ASP A 70 12.43 13.59 -0.56
CA ASP A 70 12.52 13.83 -2.00
C ASP A 70 11.22 14.44 -2.55
N ASP A 71 11.27 15.70 -2.94
CA ASP A 71 10.15 16.41 -3.54
C ASP A 71 9.66 15.74 -4.85
N ASN A 72 10.54 15.02 -5.56
CA ASN A 72 10.14 14.28 -6.76
C ASN A 72 9.28 13.07 -6.42
N ALA A 73 9.35 12.55 -5.20
CA ALA A 73 8.52 11.45 -4.75
C ALA A 73 7.16 11.88 -4.21
N ARG A 74 6.81 13.18 -4.28
CA ARG A 74 5.47 13.67 -3.92
C ARG A 74 4.51 13.55 -5.10
N TRP A 75 3.24 13.34 -4.78
CA TRP A 75 2.16 13.37 -5.77
C TRP A 75 1.86 14.83 -6.20
N PRO A 76 1.94 15.16 -7.49
CA PRO A 76 1.70 16.51 -7.97
C PRO A 76 0.31 17.00 -7.56
N LYS A 77 0.25 18.23 -7.03
CA LYS A 77 -0.99 18.89 -6.56
C LYS A 77 -1.76 18.10 -5.48
N ALA A 78 -1.08 17.18 -4.78
CA ALA A 78 -1.69 16.26 -3.82
C ALA A 78 -2.82 15.40 -4.43
N VAL A 79 -2.74 15.08 -5.73
CA VAL A 79 -3.71 14.22 -6.41
C VAL A 79 -3.08 12.88 -6.72
N VAL A 80 -3.73 11.81 -6.27
CA VAL A 80 -3.33 10.41 -6.52
C VAL A 80 -4.35 9.76 -7.46
N PRO A 81 -4.00 9.53 -8.73
CA PRO A 81 -4.82 8.74 -9.64
C PRO A 81 -4.82 7.28 -9.17
N TYR A 82 -5.98 6.63 -9.10
CA TYR A 82 -6.10 5.24 -8.68
C TYR A 82 -6.87 4.39 -9.67
N PHE A 83 -6.51 3.11 -9.73
CA PHE A 83 -7.29 2.05 -10.33
C PHE A 83 -7.47 0.93 -9.29
N ILE A 84 -8.67 0.35 -9.20
CA ILE A 84 -8.97 -0.78 -8.31
C ILE A 84 -9.23 -2.00 -9.17
N GLU A 85 -8.48 -3.09 -8.92
CA GLU A 85 -8.75 -4.41 -9.48
C GLU A 85 -10.01 -5.00 -8.84
N LYS A 86 -11.19 -4.51 -9.26
CA LYS A 86 -12.48 -4.84 -8.63
C LYS A 86 -12.76 -6.34 -8.52
N ALA A 87 -12.16 -7.17 -9.38
CA ALA A 87 -12.31 -8.61 -9.33
C ALA A 87 -11.65 -9.27 -8.10
N ASP A 88 -10.83 -8.53 -7.35
CA ASP A 88 -10.15 -9.01 -6.14
C ASP A 88 -10.95 -8.70 -4.86
N PHE A 89 -12.06 -7.97 -4.96
CA PHE A 89 -12.77 -7.38 -3.83
C PHE A 89 -14.29 -7.58 -3.93
N SER A 90 -14.93 -7.83 -2.79
CA SER A 90 -16.39 -7.78 -2.67
C SER A 90 -16.92 -6.33 -2.67
N GLU A 91 -18.24 -6.15 -2.73
CA GLU A 91 -18.84 -4.81 -2.60
C GLU A 91 -18.57 -4.17 -1.24
N GLU A 92 -18.50 -4.98 -0.17
CA GLU A 92 -18.16 -4.52 1.18
C GLU A 92 -16.69 -4.09 1.27
N ASP A 93 -15.79 -4.85 0.66
CA ASP A 93 -14.36 -4.51 0.58
C ASP A 93 -14.15 -3.17 -0.17
N LEU A 94 -14.87 -2.98 -1.27
CA LEU A 94 -14.82 -1.73 -2.03
C LEU A 94 -15.34 -0.54 -1.22
N ASP A 95 -16.36 -0.72 -0.38
CA ASP A 95 -16.85 0.31 0.54
C ASP A 95 -15.78 0.68 1.59
N VAL A 96 -15.04 -0.30 2.13
CA VAL A 96 -13.91 -0.04 3.04
C VAL A 96 -12.80 0.76 2.35
N ILE A 97 -12.43 0.39 1.12
CA ILE A 97 -11.42 1.13 0.35
C ILE A 97 -11.89 2.57 0.06
N ASN A 98 -13.16 2.76 -0.31
CA ASN A 98 -13.72 4.09 -0.53
C ASN A 98 -13.73 4.93 0.76
N LYS A 99 -14.07 4.33 1.90
CA LYS A 99 -13.99 5.00 3.21
C LYS A 99 -12.56 5.44 3.55
N ALA A 100 -11.55 4.63 3.18
CA ALA A 100 -10.15 5.01 3.35
C ALA A 100 -9.78 6.25 2.51
N PHE A 101 -10.30 6.38 1.28
CA PHE A 101 -10.14 7.63 0.52
C PHE A 101 -10.83 8.82 1.19
N GLU A 102 -12.04 8.63 1.71
CA GLU A 102 -12.80 9.68 2.38
C GLU A 102 -12.12 10.19 3.66
N GLU A 103 -11.40 9.33 4.39
CA GLU A 103 -10.55 9.74 5.50
C GLU A 103 -9.55 10.83 5.08
N TYR A 104 -8.88 10.66 3.93
CA TYR A 104 -7.98 11.68 3.39
C TYR A 104 -8.72 12.89 2.85
N HIS A 105 -9.84 12.68 2.15
CA HIS A 105 -10.60 13.77 1.53
C HIS A 105 -11.16 14.77 2.54
N THR A 106 -11.55 14.28 3.72
CA THR A 106 -12.18 15.06 4.79
C THR A 106 -11.17 15.68 5.75
N LYS A 107 -10.01 15.04 5.95
CA LYS A 107 -9.01 15.46 6.96
C LYS A 107 -7.80 16.17 6.36
N THR A 108 -7.59 16.09 5.04
CA THR A 108 -6.39 16.62 4.37
C THR A 108 -6.72 17.29 3.03
N CYS A 109 -5.70 17.85 2.38
CA CYS A 109 -5.81 18.36 1.01
C CYS A 109 -5.64 17.27 -0.06
N VAL A 110 -5.24 16.05 0.31
CA VAL A 110 -5.00 14.94 -0.62
C VAL A 110 -6.31 14.52 -1.28
N LYS A 111 -6.26 14.23 -2.59
CA LYS A 111 -7.40 13.75 -3.38
C LYS A 111 -7.04 12.47 -4.14
N PHE A 112 -7.74 11.40 -3.83
CA PHE A 112 -7.76 10.18 -4.61
C PHE A 112 -8.85 10.30 -5.68
N ARG A 113 -8.51 10.03 -6.94
CA ARG A 113 -9.48 10.07 -8.02
C ARG A 113 -9.25 8.94 -9.02
N PRO A 114 -10.28 8.48 -9.74
CA PRO A 114 -10.12 7.42 -10.73
C PRO A 114 -9.10 7.79 -11.82
N TYR A 115 -8.31 6.79 -12.25
CA TYR A 115 -7.36 6.87 -13.36
C TYR A 115 -8.01 7.36 -14.66
N LYS A 116 -7.23 8.10 -15.45
CA LYS A 116 -7.53 8.57 -16.80
C LYS A 116 -6.38 8.22 -17.73
N GLU A 117 -6.68 8.10 -19.02
CA GLU A 117 -5.72 7.62 -20.04
C GLU A 117 -4.47 8.51 -20.16
N ASP A 118 -4.53 9.77 -19.73
CA ASP A 118 -3.44 10.76 -19.71
C ASP A 118 -2.59 10.75 -18.43
N ASP A 119 -2.86 9.83 -17.50
CA ASP A 119 -2.06 9.69 -16.29
C ASP A 119 -0.81 8.85 -16.52
N GLU A 120 0.34 9.49 -16.35
CA GLU A 120 1.62 8.79 -16.35
C GLU A 120 1.85 8.04 -15.03
N ASP A 121 1.42 8.63 -13.90
CA ASP A 121 1.62 8.08 -12.55
C ASP A 121 0.28 7.75 -11.89
N PHE A 122 0.18 6.57 -11.30
CA PHE A 122 -1.04 6.12 -10.63
C PHE A 122 -0.75 4.99 -9.65
N ILE A 123 -1.69 4.75 -8.74
CA ILE A 123 -1.69 3.55 -7.91
C ILE A 123 -2.68 2.52 -8.45
N THR A 124 -2.31 1.24 -8.39
CA THR A 124 -3.22 0.11 -8.60
C THR A 124 -3.44 -0.60 -7.27
N ILE A 125 -4.69 -0.62 -6.80
CA ILE A 125 -5.12 -1.36 -5.62
C ILE A 125 -5.55 -2.75 -6.05
N GLN A 126 -4.89 -3.78 -5.52
CA GLN A 126 -5.15 -5.19 -5.82
C GLN A 126 -5.13 -6.03 -4.54
N GLY A 127 -5.65 -7.26 -4.59
CA GLY A 127 -5.80 -8.10 -3.40
C GLY A 127 -5.39 -9.56 -3.55
N LYS A 128 -4.93 -9.99 -4.73
CA LYS A 128 -4.50 -11.38 -4.97
C LYS A 128 -3.08 -11.71 -4.49
N GLN A 129 -2.22 -10.72 -4.30
CA GLN A 129 -0.86 -10.99 -3.82
C GLN A 129 -0.85 -11.08 -2.29
N SER A 130 0.12 -11.81 -1.76
CA SER A 130 0.29 -12.02 -0.32
C SER A 130 0.74 -10.75 0.40
N GLY A 131 0.18 -10.49 1.58
CA GLY A 131 0.55 -9.37 2.45
C GLY A 131 -0.25 -8.08 2.26
N CYS A 132 -0.15 -7.18 3.23
CA CYS A 132 -0.54 -5.77 3.11
C CYS A 132 0.75 -4.97 2.90
N TRP A 133 0.88 -4.28 1.78
CA TRP A 133 2.11 -3.52 1.50
C TRP A 133 1.91 -2.43 0.45
N SER A 134 2.84 -1.48 0.46
CA SER A 134 2.88 -0.36 -0.47
C SER A 134 4.33 0.13 -0.67
N PHE A 135 4.54 0.87 -1.76
CA PHE A 135 5.78 1.64 -1.93
C PHE A 135 5.67 2.96 -1.18
N VAL A 136 6.80 3.49 -0.72
CA VAL A 136 6.82 4.82 -0.09
C VAL A 136 6.97 5.93 -1.14
N GLY A 137 5.93 6.77 -1.23
CA GLY A 137 5.85 7.91 -2.15
C GLY A 137 5.55 7.54 -3.61
N ARG A 138 5.44 8.55 -4.45
CA ARG A 138 5.29 8.42 -5.91
C ARG A 138 6.60 7.94 -6.53
N ARG A 139 6.55 6.86 -7.32
CA ARG A 139 7.75 6.25 -7.94
C ARG A 139 7.98 6.61 -9.41
N GLY A 140 6.95 7.10 -10.09
CA GLY A 140 6.97 7.32 -11.55
C GLY A 140 6.43 6.10 -12.30
N GLY A 141 5.42 6.28 -13.15
CA GLY A 141 4.63 5.18 -13.69
C GLY A 141 3.59 4.65 -12.70
N GLY A 142 2.91 3.55 -13.08
CA GLY A 142 2.02 2.84 -12.17
C GLY A 142 2.76 2.11 -11.05
N GLN A 143 2.26 2.17 -9.82
CA GLN A 143 2.75 1.42 -8.67
C GLN A 143 1.62 0.69 -7.93
N VAL A 144 1.94 -0.43 -7.29
CA VAL A 144 0.95 -1.23 -6.57
C VAL A 144 0.80 -0.77 -5.12
N VAL A 145 -0.44 -0.80 -4.65
CA VAL A 145 -0.84 -0.90 -3.24
C VAL A 145 -1.55 -2.24 -3.07
N ASN A 146 -0.99 -3.16 -2.29
CA ASN A 146 -1.52 -4.50 -2.13
C ASN A 146 -2.29 -4.63 -0.82
N LEU A 147 -3.56 -5.00 -0.91
CA LEU A 147 -4.44 -5.30 0.21
C LEU A 147 -4.91 -6.75 0.06
N GLN A 148 -4.09 -7.72 0.50
CA GLN A 148 -4.46 -9.15 0.43
C GLN A 148 -5.90 -9.36 0.93
N ASN A 149 -6.71 -10.01 0.10
CA ASN A 149 -8.08 -10.34 0.43
C ASN A 149 -8.24 -11.88 0.50
N PRO A 150 -8.57 -12.46 1.68
CA PRO A 150 -8.89 -11.80 2.95
C PRO A 150 -7.66 -11.39 3.78
N GLY A 151 -7.90 -10.45 4.71
CA GLY A 151 -6.97 -10.09 5.81
C GLY A 151 -6.57 -8.61 5.87
N CYS A 152 -6.35 -7.96 4.73
CA CYS A 152 -5.88 -6.57 4.70
C CYS A 152 -6.98 -5.53 4.50
N VAL A 153 -8.21 -5.95 4.12
CA VAL A 153 -9.30 -5.01 3.82
C VAL A 153 -10.00 -4.54 5.09
N HIS A 154 -9.26 -3.77 5.88
CA HIS A 154 -9.74 -3.06 7.06
C HIS A 154 -9.44 -1.57 6.91
N LEU A 155 -10.30 -0.71 7.43
CA LEU A 155 -10.18 0.75 7.24
C LEU A 155 -8.80 1.28 7.64
N GLY A 156 -8.30 0.88 8.82
CA GLY A 156 -6.99 1.33 9.32
C GLY A 156 -5.84 0.87 8.43
N ILE A 157 -5.89 -0.36 7.91
CA ILE A 157 -4.87 -0.92 7.03
C ILE A 157 -4.89 -0.21 5.68
N ALA A 158 -6.07 -0.05 5.08
CA ALA A 158 -6.19 0.68 3.82
C ALA A 158 -5.69 2.13 3.95
N VAL A 159 -6.04 2.83 5.04
CA VAL A 159 -5.50 4.18 5.32
C VAL A 159 -3.98 4.16 5.46
N HIS A 160 -3.43 3.16 6.14
CA HIS A 160 -2.00 2.99 6.36
C HIS A 160 -1.22 2.76 5.06
N GLU A 161 -1.66 1.83 4.22
CA GLU A 161 -0.98 1.53 2.94
C GLU A 161 -1.06 2.71 1.95
N LEU A 162 -2.16 3.46 1.99
CA LEU A 162 -2.28 4.73 1.26
C LEU A 162 -1.33 5.80 1.83
N LEU A 163 -1.06 5.78 3.14
CA LEU A 163 -0.11 6.71 3.77
C LEU A 163 1.32 6.44 3.32
N HIS A 164 1.70 5.17 3.17
CA HIS A 164 2.95 4.79 2.52
C HIS A 164 3.02 5.35 1.10
N ALA A 165 1.99 5.14 0.28
CA ALA A 165 1.95 5.67 -1.08
C ALA A 165 2.10 7.20 -1.13
N LEU A 166 1.69 7.91 -0.06
CA LEU A 166 1.86 9.36 0.07
C LEU A 166 3.25 9.82 0.52
N GLY A 167 4.12 8.91 0.97
CA GLY A 167 5.52 9.20 1.27
C GLY A 167 5.94 9.06 2.73
N PHE A 168 5.16 8.38 3.56
CA PHE A 168 5.49 8.17 4.97
C PHE A 168 6.03 6.77 5.21
N TYR A 169 7.08 6.70 6.03
CA TYR A 169 7.54 5.48 6.68
C TYR A 169 6.91 5.39 8.07
N HIS A 170 7.27 4.36 8.82
CA HIS A 170 6.73 4.19 10.15
C HIS A 170 7.21 5.23 11.16
N GLN A 171 6.32 5.61 12.08
CA GLN A 171 6.65 6.62 13.09
C GLN A 171 7.67 6.10 14.10
N GLN A 172 7.65 4.80 14.43
CA GLN A 172 8.65 4.23 15.35
C GLN A 172 10.06 4.16 14.75
N SER A 173 10.27 4.45 13.46
CA SER A 173 11.60 4.56 12.85
C SER A 173 12.08 6.00 12.69
N ALA A 174 11.34 6.98 13.23
CA ALA A 174 11.76 8.39 13.28
C ALA A 174 13.12 8.58 13.97
N TYR A 175 13.87 9.60 13.55
CA TYR A 175 15.24 9.82 14.03
C TYR A 175 15.25 10.17 15.54
N GLU A 176 14.20 10.81 16.02
CA GLU A 176 13.97 11.22 17.39
C GLU A 176 13.21 10.18 18.22
N ARG A 177 12.94 8.97 17.69
CA ARG A 177 12.11 7.96 18.37
C ARG A 177 12.58 7.64 19.79
N ASP A 178 13.90 7.68 20.02
CA ASP A 178 14.50 7.24 21.28
C ASP A 178 14.22 8.26 22.42
N ASP A 179 13.68 9.44 22.10
CA ASP A 179 13.14 10.41 23.05
C ASP A 179 11.73 10.05 23.55
N PHE A 180 11.00 9.17 22.83
CA PHE A 180 9.58 8.87 23.09
C PHE A 180 9.32 7.40 23.44
N VAL A 181 10.10 6.48 22.87
CA VAL A 181 9.91 5.03 23.06
C VAL A 181 11.24 4.34 23.35
N LYS A 182 11.17 3.25 24.12
CA LYS A 182 12.31 2.37 24.36
C LYS A 182 12.09 1.04 23.68
N ILE A 183 12.96 0.72 22.72
CA ILE A 183 12.96 -0.59 22.08
C ILE A 183 13.56 -1.61 23.04
N ASN A 184 12.75 -2.60 23.44
CA ASN A 184 13.26 -3.74 24.18
C ASN A 184 13.79 -4.80 23.21
N TRP A 185 15.06 -4.66 22.85
CA TRP A 185 15.76 -5.53 21.90
C TRP A 185 15.67 -7.02 22.23
N ASN A 186 15.58 -7.39 23.51
CA ASN A 186 15.44 -8.78 23.94
C ASN A 186 14.10 -9.43 23.53
N ASN A 187 13.10 -8.61 23.20
CA ASN A 187 11.77 -9.07 22.80
C ASN A 187 11.57 -9.09 21.27
N ILE A 188 12.59 -8.73 20.50
CA ILE A 188 12.52 -8.74 19.03
C ILE A 188 12.82 -10.17 18.54
N LYS A 189 11.93 -10.70 17.68
CA LYS A 189 12.18 -11.98 17.01
C LYS A 189 13.43 -11.85 16.14
N LEU A 190 14.34 -12.82 16.21
CA LEU A 190 15.50 -12.85 15.32
C LEU A 190 15.02 -12.90 13.87
N GLY A 191 15.59 -12.05 13.02
CA GLY A 191 15.37 -12.12 11.58
C GLY A 191 15.98 -13.42 11.03
N ASN A 192 15.29 -14.05 10.07
CA ASN A 192 15.91 -15.08 9.26
C ASN A 192 16.78 -14.38 8.22
N ASN A 193 18.08 -14.70 8.19
CA ASN A 193 19.00 -14.26 7.13
C ASN A 193 18.62 -14.86 5.77
#